data_AF-A0A519UM46-F1
#
_entry.id   AF-A0A519UM46-F1
#
_cell.length_a   1.000
_cell.length_b   1.000
_cell.length_c   1.000
_cell.angle_alpha   90.00
_cell.angle_beta   90.00
_cell.angle_gamma   90.00
#
_symmetry.space_group_name_H-M   'P 1'
#
loop_
_entity.id
_entity.type
_entity.pdbx_description
1 polymer ?
#
loop_
_entity_poly.entity_id
_entity_poly.type
_entity_poly.pdbx_seq_one_letter_code
_entity_poly.pdbx_strand_id
1 'polypeptide(L)'
;MLRYAAIDIGSNAVRLLIADINTSSKKPSFKKNTLIRVPLRLGDDAFLNKEISKKKQEDLYKTMLSFKNLMEVYRVEKYIACATSAMREAKNAAILIEKIKSEIGLTIEVVEGQQEANIIYANHIEESLDVKKSYLYVDVGGGSTELSVFEEKKLVASKSFNIGTIRILDNKDDKETWDEMHEWIKKHTKSLKHLAGIGTGGNINKLFRMSGKKEGQPLNILKLKALYHQLNALSLKERILQLKLNPDRADVIIPACDIYLTVLKWAGIKQIYVPRVGMVDGIINLLIEENLGYN
;
A
#
# COMPACT_ATOMS: atom_id res chain seq x y z
N MET A 1 -8.65 -13.67 23.90
CA MET A 1 -9.09 -12.96 22.68
C MET A 1 -8.04 -13.22 21.63
N LEU A 2 -8.44 -13.86 20.53
CA LEU A 2 -7.55 -14.26 19.44
C LEU A 2 -6.94 -13.01 18.80
N ARG A 3 -5.63 -13.04 18.54
CA ARG A 3 -4.90 -11.92 17.94
C ARG A 3 -3.99 -12.37 16.83
N TYR A 4 -4.10 -11.69 15.70
CA TYR A 4 -3.22 -11.86 14.55
C TYR A 4 -2.42 -10.60 14.28
N ALA A 5 -1.29 -10.75 13.60
CA ALA A 5 -0.45 -9.62 13.19
C ALA A 5 -0.08 -9.67 11.70
N ALA A 6 0.02 -8.48 11.11
CA ALA A 6 0.50 -8.28 9.77
C ALA A 6 1.70 -7.33 9.79
N ILE A 7 2.78 -7.75 9.15
CA ILE A 7 3.96 -6.92 8.93
C ILE A 7 4.09 -6.64 7.43
N ASP A 8 4.19 -5.36 7.08
CA ASP A 8 4.40 -4.87 5.71
C ASP A 8 5.73 -4.11 5.66
N ILE A 9 6.72 -4.66 4.97
CA ILE A 9 8.05 -4.08 4.75
C ILE A 9 8.05 -3.40 3.38
N GLY A 10 7.49 -2.18 3.33
CA GLY A 10 7.41 -1.37 2.13
C GLY A 10 8.62 -0.48 1.88
N SER A 11 8.72 0.07 0.66
CA SER A 11 9.85 0.91 0.24
C SER A 11 9.98 2.21 1.03
N ASN A 12 8.87 2.84 1.44
CA ASN A 12 8.93 4.08 2.23
C ASN A 12 8.93 3.79 3.75
N ALA A 13 8.11 2.85 4.19
CA ALA A 13 7.95 2.56 5.60
C ALA A 13 7.59 1.10 5.85
N VAL A 14 7.96 0.64 7.03
CA VAL A 14 7.61 -0.67 7.57
C VAL A 14 6.45 -0.52 8.55
N ARG A 15 5.49 -1.43 8.53
CA ARG A 15 4.28 -1.38 9.36
C ARG A 15 4.09 -2.67 10.13
N LEU A 16 3.54 -2.56 11.34
CA LEU A 16 2.98 -3.65 12.12
C LEU A 16 1.53 -3.31 12.45
N LEU A 17 0.60 -4.16 12.03
CA LEU A 17 -0.78 -4.17 12.50
C LEU A 17 -0.95 -5.37 13.43
N ILE A 18 -1.39 -5.14 14.66
CA ILE A 18 -1.94 -6.17 15.54
C ILE A 18 -3.45 -5.97 15.57
N ALA A 19 -4.19 -7.05 15.31
CA ALA A 19 -5.63 -7.04 15.22
C ALA A 19 -6.25 -8.03 16.22
N ASP A 20 -7.31 -7.60 16.88
CA ASP A 20 -8.15 -8.47 17.70
C ASP A 20 -9.20 -9.12 16.78
N ILE A 21 -9.23 -10.46 16.78
CA ILE A 21 -10.11 -11.24 15.91
C ILE A 21 -11.40 -11.56 16.67
N ASN A 22 -12.53 -11.24 16.04
CA ASN A 22 -13.85 -11.56 16.53
C ASN A 22 -14.42 -12.76 15.76
N THR A 23 -14.53 -13.88 16.46
CA THR A 23 -15.06 -15.15 15.94
C THR A 23 -16.49 -15.42 16.39
N SER A 24 -17.12 -14.49 17.13
CA SER A 24 -18.48 -14.68 17.67
C SER A 24 -19.59 -14.51 16.61
N SER A 25 -19.26 -13.94 15.45
CA SER A 25 -20.17 -13.76 14.33
C SER A 25 -20.04 -14.87 13.29
N LYS A 26 -21.11 -15.12 12.51
CA LYS A 26 -21.09 -16.09 11.40
C LYS A 26 -19.99 -15.83 10.36
N LYS A 27 -19.59 -14.58 10.17
CA LYS A 27 -18.42 -14.17 9.39
C LYS A 27 -17.41 -13.56 10.36
N PRO A 28 -16.20 -14.11 10.52
CA PRO A 28 -15.20 -13.49 11.37
C PRO A 28 -14.87 -12.09 10.89
N SER A 29 -14.53 -11.23 11.85
CA SER A 29 -14.12 -9.85 11.57
C SER A 29 -12.97 -9.49 12.50
N PHE A 30 -12.32 -8.37 12.25
CA PHE A 30 -11.26 -7.90 13.12
C PHE A 30 -11.41 -6.43 13.49
N LYS A 31 -10.85 -6.08 14.63
CA LYS A 31 -10.65 -4.70 15.07
C LYS A 31 -9.16 -4.42 15.09
N LYS A 32 -8.74 -3.35 14.40
CA LYS A 32 -7.35 -2.85 14.47
C LYS A 32 -7.05 -2.44 15.92
N ASN A 33 -6.20 -3.19 16.60
CA ASN A 33 -5.82 -2.90 17.98
C ASN A 33 -4.67 -1.88 17.98
N THR A 34 -3.58 -2.20 17.29
CA THR A 34 -2.37 -1.39 17.26
C THR A 34 -1.83 -1.33 15.84
N LEU A 35 -1.57 -0.12 15.33
CA LEU A 35 -0.92 0.09 14.04
C LEU A 35 0.31 0.97 14.22
N ILE A 36 1.48 0.38 14.02
CA ILE A 36 2.77 1.06 14.12
C ILE A 36 3.35 1.24 12.73
N ARG A 37 3.99 2.38 12.49
CA ARG A 37 4.66 2.69 11.23
C ARG A 37 6.03 3.28 11.50
N VAL A 38 7.06 2.68 10.91
CA VAL A 38 8.46 3.11 11.01
C VAL A 38 8.97 3.52 9.62
N PRO A 39 9.30 4.80 9.40
CA PRO A 39 9.72 5.30 8.08
C PRO A 39 11.21 5.01 7.82
N LEU A 40 11.53 3.78 7.40
CA LEU A 40 12.91 3.37 7.11
C LEU A 40 13.41 3.80 5.72
N ARG A 41 12.49 4.10 4.79
CA ARG A 41 12.79 4.47 3.40
C ARG A 41 13.78 3.52 2.71
N LEU A 42 13.56 2.22 2.82
CA LEU A 42 14.40 1.20 2.18
C LEU A 42 14.56 1.42 0.66
N GLY A 43 13.56 2.04 0.03
CA GLY A 43 13.53 2.37 -1.40
C GLY A 43 14.68 3.27 -1.84
N ASP A 44 15.08 4.28 -1.06
CA ASP A 44 16.15 5.20 -1.51
C ASP A 44 17.47 4.42 -1.75
N ASP A 45 17.72 3.37 -0.96
CA ASP A 45 18.93 2.55 -1.13
C ASP A 45 18.73 1.49 -2.23
N ALA A 46 17.60 0.78 -2.17
CA ALA A 46 17.31 -0.32 -3.09
C ALA A 46 17.25 0.15 -4.55
N PHE A 47 16.66 1.31 -4.82
CA PHE A 47 16.46 1.78 -6.20
C PHE A 47 17.70 2.47 -6.77
N LEU A 48 18.48 3.15 -5.92
CA LEU A 48 19.73 3.80 -6.33
C LEU A 48 20.89 2.81 -6.45
N ASN A 49 21.09 1.97 -5.43
CA ASN A 49 22.30 1.17 -5.26
C ASN A 49 22.08 -0.34 -5.48
N LYS A 50 20.82 -0.78 -5.65
CA LYS A 50 20.44 -2.20 -5.70
C LYS A 50 20.86 -3.00 -4.46
N GLU A 51 21.10 -2.32 -3.33
CA GLU A 51 21.47 -2.90 -2.05
C GLU A 51 20.94 -2.02 -0.91
N ILE A 52 20.54 -2.62 0.22
CA ILE A 52 20.20 -1.89 1.44
C ILE A 52 21.50 -1.52 2.17
N SER A 53 21.68 -0.24 2.54
CA SER A 53 22.88 0.19 3.28
C SER A 53 22.97 -0.44 4.66
N LYS A 54 24.19 -0.56 5.20
CA LYS A 54 24.42 -1.11 6.55
C LYS A 54 23.55 -0.43 7.62
N LYS A 55 23.42 0.89 7.55
CA LYS A 55 22.55 1.65 8.47
C LYS A 55 21.10 1.21 8.38
N LYS A 56 20.51 1.14 7.17
CA LYS A 56 19.12 0.71 6.99
C LYS A 56 18.92 -0.77 7.30
N GLN A 57 19.92 -1.63 7.11
CA GLN A 57 19.90 -3.02 7.58
C GLN A 57 19.79 -3.10 9.11
N GLU A 58 20.60 -2.33 9.83
CA GLU A 58 20.54 -2.25 11.30
C GLU A 58 19.20 -1.69 11.79
N ASP A 59 18.69 -0.65 11.15
CA ASP A 59 17.40 -0.05 11.49
C ASP A 59 16.24 -1.02 11.22
N LEU A 60 16.28 -1.79 10.12
CA LEU A 60 15.30 -2.83 9.83
C LEU A 60 15.38 -3.95 10.87
N TYR A 61 16.58 -4.42 11.20
CA TYR A 61 16.79 -5.44 12.22
C TYR A 61 16.20 -5.02 13.59
N LYS A 62 16.52 -3.80 14.04
CA LYS A 62 15.97 -3.23 15.29
C LYS A 62 14.44 -3.10 15.24
N THR A 63 13.90 -2.72 14.07
CA THR A 63 12.45 -2.63 13.86
C THR A 63 11.79 -4.00 13.97
N MET A 64 12.34 -5.03 13.34
CA MET A 64 11.82 -6.40 13.40
C MET A 64 11.91 -6.99 14.80
N LEU A 65 13.01 -6.76 15.53
CA LEU A 65 13.14 -7.16 16.93
C LEU A 65 12.09 -6.48 17.81
N SER A 66 11.86 -5.18 17.60
CA SER A 66 10.82 -4.43 18.31
C SER A 66 9.43 -4.98 18.01
N PHE A 67 9.15 -5.33 16.75
CA PHE A 67 7.88 -5.93 16.36
C PHE A 67 7.68 -7.32 16.96
N LYS A 68 8.73 -8.16 16.98
CA LYS A 68 8.71 -9.47 17.66
C LYS A 68 8.34 -9.34 19.13
N ASN A 69 9.01 -8.46 19.86
CA ASN A 69 8.74 -8.21 21.27
C ASN A 69 7.30 -7.70 21.51
N LEU A 70 6.82 -6.79 20.66
CA LEU A 70 5.44 -6.31 20.74
C LEU A 70 4.43 -7.43 20.48
N MET A 71 4.65 -8.25 19.45
CA MET A 71 3.77 -9.39 19.17
C MET A 71 3.71 -10.38 20.34
N GLU A 72 4.83 -10.61 21.03
CA GLU A 72 4.88 -11.46 22.23
C GLU A 72 4.10 -10.86 23.41
N VAL A 73 4.29 -9.56 23.70
CA VAL A 73 3.55 -8.85 24.75
C VAL A 73 2.04 -8.89 24.48
N TYR A 74 1.65 -8.67 23.23
CA TYR A 74 0.25 -8.75 22.82
C TYR A 74 -0.27 -10.18 22.69
N ARG A 75 0.58 -11.21 22.82
CA ARG A 75 0.23 -12.62 22.68
C ARG A 75 -0.40 -12.91 21.32
N VAL A 76 0.22 -12.41 20.25
CA VAL A 76 -0.16 -12.71 18.87
C VAL A 76 0.03 -14.20 18.61
N GLU A 77 -1.01 -14.85 18.10
CA GLU A 77 -1.00 -16.30 17.84
C GLU A 77 -0.45 -16.64 16.45
N LYS A 78 -0.80 -15.83 15.44
CA LYS A 78 -0.36 -15.99 14.05
C LYS A 78 0.04 -14.65 13.46
N TYR A 79 1.04 -14.66 12.59
CA TYR A 79 1.45 -13.49 11.84
C TYR A 79 1.85 -13.88 10.42
N ILE A 80 1.79 -12.90 9.53
CA ILE A 80 2.43 -12.93 8.21
C ILE A 80 3.26 -11.65 8.09
N ALA A 81 4.48 -11.78 7.57
CA ALA A 81 5.36 -10.66 7.27
C ALA A 81 5.74 -10.67 5.80
N CYS A 82 5.34 -9.63 5.07
CA CYS A 82 5.59 -9.48 3.65
C CYS A 82 6.56 -8.32 3.40
N ALA A 83 7.46 -8.50 2.45
CA ALA A 83 8.32 -7.45 1.94
C ALA A 83 8.07 -7.21 0.44
N THR A 84 8.06 -5.95 0.03
CA THR A 84 7.63 -5.55 -1.33
C THR A 84 8.80 -5.02 -2.17
N SER A 85 8.52 -4.09 -3.10
CA SER A 85 9.42 -3.63 -4.17
C SER A 85 10.87 -3.35 -3.74
N ALA A 86 11.10 -2.68 -2.61
CA ALA A 86 12.47 -2.38 -2.18
C ALA A 86 13.29 -3.63 -1.85
N MET A 87 12.67 -4.62 -1.19
CA MET A 87 13.35 -5.86 -0.83
C MET A 87 13.44 -6.83 -2.00
N ARG A 88 12.49 -6.79 -2.96
CA ARG A 88 12.59 -7.54 -4.23
C ARG A 88 13.84 -7.16 -5.03
N GLU A 89 14.20 -5.87 -5.07
CA GLU A 89 15.30 -5.38 -5.90
C GLU A 89 16.66 -5.35 -5.22
N ALA A 90 16.71 -5.42 -3.89
CA ALA A 90 17.96 -5.36 -3.17
C ALA A 90 18.69 -6.72 -3.23
N LYS A 91 19.89 -6.74 -3.81
CA LYS A 91 20.72 -7.94 -3.97
C LYS A 91 21.06 -8.62 -2.65
N ASN A 92 21.16 -7.84 -1.57
CA ASN A 92 21.47 -8.32 -0.23
C ASN A 92 20.22 -8.63 0.63
N ALA A 93 19.00 -8.56 0.06
CA ALA A 93 17.77 -8.82 0.78
C ALA A 93 17.71 -10.23 1.36
N ALA A 94 18.10 -11.25 0.60
CA ALA A 94 18.06 -12.66 1.05
C ALA A 94 18.94 -12.88 2.30
N ILE A 95 20.13 -12.29 2.32
CA ILE A 95 21.06 -12.36 3.46
C ILE A 95 20.45 -11.68 4.69
N LEU A 96 19.85 -10.51 4.50
CA LEU A 96 19.21 -9.76 5.58
C LEU A 96 17.99 -10.49 6.16
N ILE A 97 17.15 -11.06 5.29
CA ILE A 97 15.97 -11.84 5.69
C ILE A 97 16.40 -13.07 6.47
N GLU A 98 17.42 -13.79 6.01
CA GLU A 98 17.87 -15.00 6.71
C GLU A 98 18.52 -14.68 8.05
N LYS A 99 19.22 -13.54 8.15
CA LYS A 99 19.70 -13.03 9.44
C LYS A 99 18.55 -12.72 10.40
N ILE A 100 17.50 -12.05 9.93
CA ILE A 100 16.31 -11.76 10.76
C ILE A 100 15.65 -13.07 11.21
N LYS A 101 15.56 -14.07 10.33
CA LYS A 101 14.99 -15.37 10.68
C LYS A 101 15.83 -16.11 11.72
N SER A 102 17.15 -16.18 11.54
CA SER A 102 18.03 -16.94 12.44
C SER A 102 18.21 -16.27 13.81
N GLU A 103 18.28 -14.93 13.87
CA GLU A 103 18.55 -14.20 15.11
C GLU A 103 17.27 -13.75 15.84
N ILE A 104 16.18 -13.44 15.13
CA ILE A 104 14.93 -12.92 15.72
C ILE A 104 13.79 -13.96 15.66
N GLY A 105 13.90 -14.97 14.80
CA GLY A 105 12.85 -15.98 14.61
C GLY A 105 11.65 -15.49 13.80
N LEU A 106 11.78 -14.38 13.07
CA LEU A 106 10.74 -13.88 12.17
C LEU A 106 10.99 -14.33 10.74
N THR A 107 9.99 -15.00 10.15
CA THR A 107 10.01 -15.35 8.72
C THR A 107 9.40 -14.22 7.92
N ILE A 108 10.13 -13.74 6.91
CA ILE A 108 9.69 -12.68 6.01
C ILE A 108 9.61 -13.28 4.61
N GLU A 109 8.46 -13.13 3.96
CA GLU A 109 8.27 -13.49 2.56
C GLU A 109 8.43 -12.25 1.68
N VAL A 110 9.25 -12.35 0.64
CA VAL A 110 9.29 -11.33 -0.40
C VAL A 110 8.19 -11.63 -1.40
N VAL A 111 7.16 -10.78 -1.44
CA VAL A 111 5.98 -11.01 -2.28
C VAL A 111 6.16 -10.36 -3.64
N GLU A 112 5.76 -11.05 -4.70
CA GLU A 112 5.69 -10.50 -6.05
C GLU A 112 4.44 -9.64 -6.28
N GLY A 113 4.44 -8.81 -7.33
CA GLY A 113 3.32 -7.88 -7.60
C GLY A 113 1.93 -8.54 -7.68
N GLN A 114 1.84 -9.77 -8.20
CA GLN A 114 0.58 -10.52 -8.25
C GLN A 114 0.14 -11.02 -6.86
N GLN A 115 1.07 -11.44 -6.01
CA GLN A 115 0.76 -11.83 -4.64
C GLN A 115 0.33 -10.60 -3.82
N GLU A 116 1.00 -9.46 -4.02
CA GLU A 116 0.63 -8.17 -3.42
C GLU A 116 -0.81 -7.75 -3.81
N ALA A 117 -1.17 -7.92 -5.08
CA ALA A 117 -2.54 -7.71 -5.55
C ALA A 117 -3.56 -8.67 -4.92
N ASN A 118 -3.20 -9.94 -4.72
CA ASN A 118 -4.07 -10.93 -4.07
C ASN A 118 -4.29 -10.61 -2.58
N ILE A 119 -3.24 -10.20 -1.87
CA ILE A 119 -3.33 -9.74 -0.47
C ILE A 119 -4.27 -8.54 -0.39
N ILE A 120 -4.10 -7.58 -1.30
CA ILE A 120 -4.98 -6.43 -1.38
C ILE A 120 -6.43 -6.84 -1.67
N TYR A 121 -6.64 -7.81 -2.56
CA TYR A 121 -7.97 -8.33 -2.90
C TYR A 121 -8.66 -9.00 -1.70
N ALA A 122 -7.92 -9.66 -0.80
CA ALA A 122 -8.44 -10.22 0.45
C ALA A 122 -9.08 -9.17 1.39
N ASN A 123 -8.98 -7.87 1.09
CA ASN A 123 -9.78 -6.85 1.76
C ASN A 123 -11.28 -6.89 1.43
N HIS A 124 -11.71 -7.76 0.50
CA HIS A 124 -13.10 -7.93 0.06
C HIS A 124 -13.78 -6.63 -0.36
N ILE A 125 -13.02 -5.76 -1.02
CA ILE A 125 -13.50 -4.44 -1.40
C ILE A 125 -14.69 -4.58 -2.35
N GLU A 126 -14.69 -5.61 -3.20
CA GLU A 126 -15.75 -6.03 -4.11
C GLU A 126 -17.12 -6.26 -3.45
N GLU A 127 -17.16 -6.64 -2.17
CA GLU A 127 -18.42 -6.79 -1.43
C GLU A 127 -19.14 -5.44 -1.31
N SER A 128 -18.37 -4.36 -1.12
CA SER A 128 -18.87 -2.99 -1.02
C SER A 128 -19.10 -2.30 -2.38
N LEU A 129 -18.70 -2.95 -3.48
CA LEU A 129 -18.81 -2.38 -4.82
C LEU A 129 -20.24 -2.52 -5.38
N ASP A 130 -20.64 -1.49 -6.11
CA ASP A 130 -21.88 -1.46 -6.87
C ASP A 130 -21.69 -2.34 -8.11
N VAL A 131 -22.47 -3.42 -8.21
CA VAL A 131 -22.39 -4.39 -9.31
C VAL A 131 -22.62 -3.74 -10.68
N LYS A 132 -23.27 -2.56 -10.74
CA LYS A 132 -23.53 -1.82 -11.97
C LYS A 132 -22.34 -1.00 -12.46
N LYS A 133 -21.21 -1.00 -11.72
CA LYS A 133 -20.00 -0.24 -12.05
C LYS A 133 -18.82 -1.18 -12.23
N SER A 134 -17.93 -0.80 -13.12
CA SER A 134 -16.57 -1.33 -13.16
C SER A 134 -15.66 -0.45 -12.31
N TYR A 135 -14.56 -1.02 -11.81
CA TYR A 135 -13.63 -0.30 -10.95
C TYR A 135 -12.19 -0.50 -11.41
N LEU A 136 -11.42 0.58 -11.39
CA LEU A 136 -9.97 0.54 -11.47
C LEU A 136 -9.41 0.80 -10.07
N TYR A 137 -8.86 -0.24 -9.49
CA TYR A 137 -8.12 -0.18 -8.24
C TYR A 137 -6.70 0.31 -8.51
N VAL A 138 -6.23 1.22 -7.67
CA VAL A 138 -4.94 1.89 -7.78
C VAL A 138 -4.31 1.93 -6.38
N ASP A 139 -3.27 1.13 -6.15
CA ASP A 139 -2.40 1.29 -4.98
C ASP A 139 -1.13 2.01 -5.41
N VAL A 140 -0.75 3.06 -4.68
CA VAL A 140 0.46 3.83 -4.97
C VAL A 140 1.40 3.71 -3.79
N GLY A 141 2.40 2.86 -3.96
CA GLY A 141 3.48 2.62 -3.02
C GLY A 141 4.67 3.56 -3.21
N GLY A 142 5.73 3.30 -2.44
CA GLY A 142 7.01 4.00 -2.60
C GLY A 142 7.79 3.53 -3.82
N GLY A 143 7.73 2.23 -4.13
CA GLY A 143 8.48 1.61 -5.22
C GLY A 143 7.66 1.20 -6.43
N SER A 144 6.36 0.98 -6.26
CA SER A 144 5.51 0.46 -7.32
C SER A 144 4.10 1.03 -7.22
N THR A 145 3.36 0.84 -8.31
CA THR A 145 1.94 1.14 -8.43
C THR A 145 1.25 -0.11 -8.94
N GLU A 146 0.28 -0.60 -8.17
CA GLU A 146 -0.50 -1.80 -8.49
C GLU A 146 -1.85 -1.36 -9.06
N LEU A 147 -2.18 -1.88 -10.25
CA LEU A 147 -3.45 -1.64 -10.91
C LEU A 147 -4.24 -2.94 -11.02
N SER A 148 -5.51 -2.91 -10.61
CA SER A 148 -6.42 -4.04 -10.75
C SER A 148 -7.77 -3.59 -11.29
N VAL A 149 -8.28 -4.26 -12.32
CA VAL A 149 -9.58 -3.96 -12.92
C VAL A 149 -10.61 -4.95 -12.40
N PHE A 150 -11.76 -4.42 -11.97
CA PHE A 150 -12.91 -5.19 -11.52
C PHE A 150 -14.12 -4.91 -12.41
N GLU A 151 -14.77 -5.97 -12.85
CA GLU A 151 -16.04 -5.93 -13.59
C GLU A 151 -16.97 -6.99 -12.99
N GLU A 152 -18.23 -6.62 -12.72
CA GLU A 152 -19.21 -7.50 -12.08
C GLU A 152 -18.68 -8.16 -10.79
N LYS A 153 -17.92 -7.39 -9.99
CA LYS A 153 -17.25 -7.83 -8.75
C LYS A 153 -16.15 -8.89 -8.92
N LYS A 154 -15.70 -9.17 -10.15
CA LYS A 154 -14.62 -10.11 -10.43
C LYS A 154 -13.37 -9.37 -10.85
N LEU A 155 -12.21 -9.85 -10.39
CA LEU A 155 -10.91 -9.40 -10.87
C LEU A 155 -10.71 -9.87 -12.31
N VAL A 156 -10.61 -8.93 -13.26
CA VAL A 156 -10.44 -9.25 -14.69
C VAL A 156 -9.01 -9.08 -15.18
N ALA A 157 -8.25 -8.18 -14.56
CA ALA A 157 -6.85 -7.95 -14.88
C ALA A 157 -6.13 -7.33 -13.68
N SER A 158 -4.86 -7.68 -13.49
CA SER A 158 -3.99 -7.04 -12.50
C SER A 158 -2.57 -6.93 -13.02
N LYS A 159 -1.87 -5.85 -12.65
CA LYS A 159 -0.45 -5.66 -12.95
C LYS A 159 0.19 -4.67 -11.98
N SER A 160 1.44 -4.94 -11.60
CA SER A 160 2.30 -4.01 -10.87
C SER A 160 3.26 -3.33 -11.84
N PHE A 161 3.45 -2.02 -11.66
CA PHE A 161 4.38 -1.19 -12.43
C PHE A 161 5.44 -0.64 -11.49
N ASN A 162 6.70 -0.60 -11.93
CA ASN A 162 7.81 -0.01 -11.19
C ASN A 162 7.77 1.53 -11.24
N ILE A 163 6.62 2.10 -10.88
CA ILE A 163 6.37 3.54 -10.75
C ILE A 163 5.91 3.76 -9.32
N GLY A 164 6.67 4.51 -8.54
CA GLY A 164 6.36 4.74 -7.13
C GLY A 164 6.89 6.09 -6.66
N THR A 165 6.42 6.55 -5.51
CA THR A 165 6.74 7.91 -5.06
C THR A 165 8.23 8.13 -4.81
N ILE A 166 8.93 7.14 -4.27
CA ILE A 166 10.37 7.22 -4.00
C ILE A 166 11.14 7.14 -5.31
N ARG A 167 10.73 6.27 -6.25
CA ARG A 167 11.36 6.23 -7.58
C ARG A 167 11.29 7.56 -8.30
N ILE A 168 10.13 8.20 -8.31
CA ILE A 168 9.96 9.52 -8.94
C ILE A 168 10.88 10.56 -8.29
N LEU A 169 10.99 10.57 -6.95
CA LEU A 169 11.89 11.49 -6.25
C LEU A 169 13.37 11.22 -6.58
N ASP A 170 13.73 9.96 -6.79
CA ASP A 170 15.10 9.54 -7.12
C ASP A 170 15.40 9.54 -8.64
N ASN A 171 14.45 9.98 -9.47
CA ASN A 171 14.51 9.91 -10.94
C ASN A 171 14.83 8.48 -11.44
N LYS A 172 14.18 7.49 -10.84
CA LYS A 172 14.28 6.06 -11.15
C LYS A 172 13.01 5.49 -11.75
N ASP A 173 12.05 6.33 -12.12
CA ASP A 173 11.00 5.99 -13.05
C ASP A 173 11.50 6.20 -14.49
N ASP A 174 11.10 5.33 -15.41
CA ASP A 174 11.46 5.40 -16.81
C ASP A 174 10.22 5.56 -17.69
N LYS A 175 10.43 6.17 -18.87
CA LYS A 175 9.34 6.50 -19.79
C LYS A 175 8.67 5.23 -20.31
N GLU A 176 9.46 4.18 -20.55
CA GLU A 176 9.00 2.88 -21.03
C GLU A 176 7.96 2.27 -20.09
N THR A 177 8.18 2.32 -18.78
CA THR A 177 7.24 1.82 -17.76
C THR A 177 5.98 2.68 -17.70
N TRP A 178 6.09 4.00 -17.86
CA TRP A 178 4.92 4.89 -17.95
C TRP A 178 4.08 4.62 -19.20
N ASP A 179 4.72 4.43 -20.35
CA ASP A 179 4.06 4.09 -21.61
C ASP A 179 3.39 2.71 -21.52
N GLU A 180 4.06 1.74 -20.88
CA GLU A 180 3.49 0.42 -20.60
C GLU A 180 2.25 0.51 -19.69
N MET A 181 2.30 1.31 -18.62
CA MET A 181 1.16 1.53 -17.72
C MET A 181 -0.01 2.19 -18.46
N HIS A 182 0.28 3.18 -19.31
CA HIS A 182 -0.73 3.86 -20.11
C HIS A 182 -1.43 2.90 -21.09
N GLU A 183 -0.68 2.10 -21.83
CA GLU A 183 -1.24 1.13 -22.77
C GLU A 183 -1.99 0.01 -22.06
N TRP A 184 -1.51 -0.44 -20.89
CA TRP A 184 -2.23 -1.41 -20.07
C TRP A 184 -3.57 -0.83 -19.58
N ILE A 185 -3.61 0.42 -19.10
CA ILE A 185 -4.84 1.07 -18.65
C ILE A 185 -5.82 1.18 -19.83
N LYS A 186 -5.38 1.67 -20.98
CA LYS A 186 -6.25 1.78 -22.17
C LYS A 186 -6.82 0.42 -22.56
N LYS A 187 -5.96 -0.61 -22.63
CA LYS A 187 -6.36 -1.96 -23.04
C LYS A 187 -7.47 -2.52 -22.15
N HIS A 188 -7.38 -2.34 -20.84
CA HIS A 188 -8.30 -2.97 -19.89
C HIS A 188 -9.46 -2.07 -19.43
N THR A 189 -9.46 -0.77 -19.77
CA THR A 189 -10.53 0.15 -19.34
C THR A 189 -11.38 0.71 -20.48
N LYS A 190 -10.93 0.66 -21.75
CA LYS A 190 -11.60 1.31 -22.89
C LYS A 190 -13.05 0.86 -23.12
N SER A 191 -13.37 -0.41 -22.89
CA SER A 191 -14.72 -0.96 -23.11
C SER A 191 -15.64 -0.82 -21.89
N LEU A 192 -15.11 -0.43 -20.74
CA LEU A 192 -15.84 -0.45 -19.47
C LEU A 192 -16.76 0.76 -19.35
N LYS A 193 -17.99 0.52 -18.92
CA LYS A 193 -18.98 1.57 -18.64
C LYS A 193 -18.98 1.90 -17.15
N HIS A 194 -19.29 3.15 -16.81
CA HIS A 194 -19.43 3.63 -15.42
C HIS A 194 -18.18 3.38 -14.54
N LEU A 195 -17.00 3.42 -15.13
CA LEU A 195 -15.73 3.17 -14.45
C LEU A 195 -15.48 4.17 -13.32
N ALA A 196 -15.20 3.67 -12.13
CA ALA A 196 -14.80 4.46 -10.97
C ALA A 196 -13.42 4.02 -10.46
N GLY A 197 -12.71 4.94 -9.80
CA GLY A 197 -11.43 4.63 -9.19
C GLY A 197 -11.62 4.11 -7.76
N ILE A 198 -10.72 3.23 -7.31
CA ILE A 198 -10.53 2.90 -5.90
C ILE A 198 -9.06 3.15 -5.61
N GLY A 199 -8.75 3.99 -4.63
CA GLY A 199 -7.37 4.33 -4.25
C GLY A 199 -7.04 3.85 -2.85
N THR A 200 -5.91 3.17 -2.70
CA THR A 200 -5.42 2.70 -1.38
C THR A 200 -3.99 3.09 -1.07
N GLY A 201 -3.58 2.83 0.17
CA GLY A 201 -2.27 3.21 0.64
C GLY A 201 -2.24 4.55 1.39
N GLY A 202 -1.07 4.86 1.95
CA GLY A 202 -0.93 5.92 2.96
C GLY A 202 -1.16 7.34 2.42
N ASN A 203 -0.77 7.59 1.16
CA ASN A 203 -0.82 8.92 0.57
C ASN A 203 -2.25 9.32 0.19
N ILE A 204 -3.00 8.45 -0.50
CA ILE A 204 -4.40 8.73 -0.85
C ILE A 204 -5.28 8.84 0.39
N ASN A 205 -5.04 8.03 1.43
CA ASN A 205 -5.72 8.17 2.72
C ASN A 205 -5.48 9.56 3.35
N LYS A 206 -4.27 10.10 3.24
CA LYS A 206 -3.96 11.45 3.73
C LYS A 206 -4.60 12.53 2.87
N LEU A 207 -4.54 12.41 1.53
CA LEU A 207 -5.20 13.32 0.59
C LEU A 207 -6.73 13.35 0.82
N PHE A 208 -7.34 12.19 1.04
CA PHE A 208 -8.76 12.06 1.36
C PHE A 208 -9.12 12.80 2.66
N ARG A 209 -8.34 12.61 3.74
CA ARG A 209 -8.53 13.34 5.01
C ARG A 209 -8.38 14.85 4.82
N MET A 210 -7.40 15.30 4.03
CA MET A 210 -7.18 16.72 3.73
C MET A 210 -8.30 17.32 2.87
N SER A 211 -9.03 16.49 2.10
CA SER A 211 -10.14 16.96 1.28
C SER A 211 -11.37 17.41 2.09
N GLY A 212 -11.48 16.98 3.36
CA GLY A 212 -12.64 17.22 4.22
C GLY A 212 -13.86 16.35 3.90
N LYS A 213 -13.75 15.37 3.00
CA LYS A 213 -14.84 14.45 2.66
C LYS A 213 -15.14 13.47 3.80
N LYS A 214 -16.43 13.15 3.96
CA LYS A 214 -16.90 12.11 4.90
C LYS A 214 -16.57 10.73 4.35
N GLU A 215 -16.36 9.76 5.24
CA GLU A 215 -16.13 8.36 4.87
C GLU A 215 -17.24 7.83 3.96
N GLY A 216 -16.87 6.97 3.01
CA GLY A 216 -17.77 6.43 1.98
C GLY A 216 -18.04 7.37 0.80
N GLN A 217 -17.80 8.67 0.92
CA GLN A 217 -17.94 9.59 -0.22
C GLN A 217 -16.72 9.51 -1.15
N PRO A 218 -16.90 9.53 -2.48
CA PRO A 218 -15.76 9.58 -3.39
C PRO A 218 -15.12 10.98 -3.44
N LEU A 219 -13.83 11.00 -3.77
CA LEU A 219 -13.09 12.20 -4.09
C LEU A 219 -13.17 12.47 -5.59
N ASN A 220 -13.62 13.67 -5.98
CA ASN A 220 -13.65 14.09 -7.38
C ASN A 220 -12.24 14.47 -7.86
N ILE A 221 -11.90 14.15 -9.11
CA ILE A 221 -10.62 14.50 -9.73
C ILE A 221 -10.29 16.01 -9.63
N LEU A 222 -11.28 16.90 -9.73
CA LEU A 222 -11.08 18.35 -9.57
C LEU A 222 -10.62 18.71 -8.15
N LYS A 223 -11.16 18.03 -7.13
CA LYS A 223 -10.74 18.23 -5.73
C LYS A 223 -9.32 17.68 -5.51
N LEU A 224 -8.99 16.54 -6.12
CA LEU A 224 -7.65 15.98 -6.08
C LEU A 224 -6.63 16.91 -6.76
N LYS A 225 -6.97 17.49 -7.93
CA LYS A 225 -6.16 18.53 -8.60
C LYS A 225 -5.97 19.77 -7.73
N ALA A 226 -7.03 20.25 -7.06
CA ALA A 226 -6.91 21.40 -6.16
C ALA A 226 -5.94 21.11 -5.00
N LEU A 227 -6.00 19.91 -4.41
CA LEU A 227 -5.04 19.47 -3.40
C LEU A 227 -3.61 19.38 -3.95
N TYR A 228 -3.44 18.88 -5.18
CA TYR A 228 -2.14 18.85 -5.86
C TYR A 228 -1.54 20.25 -6.00
N HIS A 229 -2.32 21.23 -6.47
CA HIS A 229 -1.85 22.62 -6.59
C HIS A 229 -1.54 23.25 -5.23
N GLN A 230 -2.39 23.01 -4.22
CA GLN A 230 -2.12 23.47 -2.85
C GLN A 230 -0.82 22.89 -2.30
N LEU A 231 -0.54 21.61 -2.52
CA LEU A 231 0.68 20.96 -2.07
C LEU A 231 1.92 21.51 -2.79
N ASN A 232 1.84 21.76 -4.10
CA ASN A 232 2.94 22.31 -4.89
C ASN A 232 3.25 23.78 -4.57
N ALA A 233 2.25 24.54 -4.11
CA ALA A 233 2.45 25.93 -3.69
C ALA A 233 3.25 26.05 -2.37
N LEU A 234 3.51 24.95 -1.68
CA LEU A 234 4.18 24.92 -0.38
C LEU A 234 5.54 24.21 -0.48
N SER A 235 6.56 24.82 0.12
CA SER A 235 7.85 24.17 0.36
C SER A 235 7.69 22.92 1.23
N LEU A 236 8.71 22.05 1.24
CA LEU A 236 8.70 20.86 2.11
C LEU A 236 8.50 21.23 3.59
N LYS A 237 9.18 22.28 4.06
CA LYS A 237 9.07 22.77 5.44
C LYS A 237 7.66 23.27 5.74
N GLU A 238 7.03 24.00 4.82
CA GLU A 238 5.66 24.48 4.99
C GLU A 238 4.65 23.33 4.97
N ARG A 239 4.84 22.33 4.11
CA ARG A 239 4.02 21.11 4.12
C ARG A 239 4.08 20.40 5.47
N ILE A 240 5.25 20.32 6.10
CA ILE A 240 5.42 19.72 7.43
C ILE A 240 4.71 20.56 8.50
N LEU A 241 4.98 21.87 8.54
CA LEU A 241 4.51 22.74 9.63
C LEU A 241 3.04 23.12 9.49
N GLN A 242 2.62 23.60 8.32
CA GLN A 242 1.27 24.12 8.09
C GLN A 242 0.25 22.99 7.92
N LEU A 243 0.59 21.94 7.17
CA LEU A 243 -0.33 20.81 6.90
C LEU A 243 -0.16 19.65 7.89
N LYS A 244 0.75 19.77 8.86
CA LYS A 244 1.07 18.76 9.88
C LYS A 244 1.34 17.40 9.23
N LEU A 245 2.13 17.40 8.16
CA LEU A 245 2.60 16.17 7.52
C LEU A 245 3.83 15.66 8.24
N ASN A 246 3.92 14.33 8.42
CA ASN A 246 5.18 13.72 8.81
C ASN A 246 6.24 14.01 7.73
N PRO A 247 7.50 14.26 8.09
CA PRO A 247 8.55 14.59 7.13
C PRO A 247 8.66 13.59 5.98
N ASP A 248 8.62 12.29 6.27
CA ASP A 248 8.71 11.18 5.31
C ASP A 248 7.47 10.99 4.42
N ARG A 249 6.42 11.78 4.67
CA ARG A 249 5.23 11.87 3.82
C ARG A 249 5.21 13.17 3.03
N ALA A 250 5.78 14.22 3.58
CA ALA A 250 5.63 15.57 3.05
C ALA A 250 6.23 15.71 1.65
N ASP A 251 7.32 14.99 1.35
CA ASP A 251 7.96 14.94 0.03
C ASP A 251 7.22 14.01 -0.94
N VAL A 252 6.90 12.79 -0.52
CA VAL A 252 6.28 11.74 -1.37
C VAL A 252 4.80 11.98 -1.72
N ILE A 253 4.09 12.83 -0.99
CA ILE A 253 2.65 13.05 -1.21
C ILE A 253 2.36 13.72 -2.56
N ILE A 254 3.29 14.53 -3.08
CA ILE A 254 3.14 15.19 -4.39
C ILE A 254 3.27 14.16 -5.53
N PRO A 255 4.37 13.38 -5.63
CA PRO A 255 4.47 12.29 -6.60
C PRO A 255 3.30 11.32 -6.53
N ALA A 256 2.82 10.98 -5.32
CA ALA A 256 1.66 10.10 -5.18
C ALA A 256 0.43 10.68 -5.86
N CYS A 257 0.14 11.96 -5.57
CA CYS A 257 -1.01 12.66 -6.14
C CYS A 257 -0.91 12.75 -7.67
N ASP A 258 0.30 12.95 -8.21
CA ASP A 258 0.56 12.98 -9.64
C ASP A 258 0.29 11.62 -10.32
N ILE A 259 0.74 10.51 -9.72
CA ILE A 259 0.43 9.15 -10.20
C ILE A 259 -1.09 8.93 -10.24
N TYR A 260 -1.80 9.25 -9.15
CA TYR A 260 -3.26 9.11 -9.12
C TYR A 260 -3.94 9.96 -10.20
N LEU A 261 -3.56 11.23 -10.34
CA LEU A 261 -4.14 12.12 -11.36
C LEU A 261 -3.88 11.61 -12.78
N THR A 262 -2.70 11.08 -13.03
CA THR A 262 -2.30 10.51 -14.32
C THR A 262 -3.10 9.26 -14.66
N VAL A 263 -3.16 8.29 -13.73
CA VAL A 263 -3.95 7.05 -13.91
C VAL A 263 -5.43 7.36 -14.13
N LEU A 264 -6.02 8.24 -13.30
CA LEU A 264 -7.43 8.62 -13.42
C LEU A 264 -7.71 9.33 -14.76
N LYS A 265 -6.78 10.18 -15.22
CA LYS A 265 -6.89 10.86 -16.52
C LYS A 265 -6.86 9.86 -17.67
N TRP A 266 -5.91 8.93 -17.68
CA TRP A 266 -5.78 7.92 -18.72
C TRP A 266 -6.97 6.97 -18.79
N ALA A 267 -7.54 6.61 -17.64
CA ALA A 267 -8.73 5.76 -17.55
C ALA A 267 -10.05 6.51 -17.78
N GLY A 268 -10.04 7.85 -17.92
CA GLY A 268 -11.26 8.66 -18.05
C GLY A 268 -12.14 8.71 -16.79
N ILE A 269 -11.55 8.44 -15.61
CA ILE A 269 -12.25 8.35 -14.34
C ILE A 269 -12.40 9.74 -13.70
N LYS A 270 -13.62 10.07 -13.27
CA LYS A 270 -13.93 11.38 -12.66
C LYS A 270 -13.91 11.36 -11.13
N GLN A 271 -13.98 10.19 -10.52
CA GLN A 271 -14.10 10.04 -9.07
C GLN A 271 -13.36 8.79 -8.57
N ILE A 272 -12.75 8.90 -7.40
CA ILE A 272 -12.00 7.84 -6.72
C ILE A 272 -12.55 7.62 -5.31
N TYR A 273 -12.88 6.38 -4.98
CA TYR A 273 -13.24 5.95 -3.63
C TYR A 273 -11.98 5.62 -2.84
N VAL A 274 -11.96 5.90 -1.54
CA VAL A 274 -10.79 5.67 -0.68
C VAL A 274 -11.22 4.82 0.51
N PRO A 275 -11.36 3.49 0.32
CA PRO A 275 -11.59 2.59 1.44
C PRO A 275 -10.34 2.63 2.33
N ARG A 276 -10.51 2.79 3.64
CA ARG A 276 -9.39 2.90 4.59
C ARG A 276 -8.76 1.54 4.92
N VAL A 277 -8.43 0.83 3.86
CA VAL A 277 -7.81 -0.50 3.86
C VAL A 277 -6.45 -0.41 3.17
N GLY A 278 -5.61 -1.41 3.39
CA GLY A 278 -4.31 -1.54 2.74
C GLY A 278 -3.74 -2.95 2.92
N MET A 279 -2.46 -3.10 2.59
CA MET A 279 -1.79 -4.41 2.61
C MET A 279 -1.89 -5.12 3.97
N VAL A 280 -1.62 -4.41 5.07
CA VAL A 280 -1.71 -5.01 6.42
C VAL A 280 -3.12 -5.49 6.78
N ASP A 281 -4.17 -4.88 6.23
CA ASP A 281 -5.55 -5.32 6.45
C ASP A 281 -5.84 -6.60 5.67
N GLY A 282 -5.38 -6.66 4.42
CA GLY A 282 -5.49 -7.84 3.57
C GLY A 282 -4.77 -9.05 4.16
N ILE A 283 -3.58 -8.84 4.74
CA ILE A 283 -2.83 -9.90 5.44
C ILE A 283 -3.63 -10.44 6.64
N ILE A 284 -4.30 -9.59 7.41
CA ILE A 284 -5.13 -10.06 8.53
C ILE A 284 -6.31 -10.88 8.02
N ASN A 285 -6.95 -10.48 6.91
CA ASN A 285 -8.03 -11.27 6.31
C ASN A 285 -7.54 -12.62 5.80
N LEU A 286 -6.39 -12.69 5.14
CA LEU A 286 -5.78 -13.96 4.74
C LEU A 286 -5.53 -14.87 5.96
N LEU A 287 -4.99 -14.32 7.05
CA LEU A 287 -4.79 -15.09 8.29
C LEU A 287 -6.13 -15.62 8.86
N ILE A 288 -7.20 -14.84 8.77
CA ILE A 288 -8.55 -15.27 9.17
C ILE A 288 -9.03 -16.41 8.25
N GLU A 289 -8.94 -16.25 6.94
CA GLU A 289 -9.36 -17.25 5.95
C GLU A 289 -8.62 -18.58 6.15
N GLU A 290 -7.29 -18.54 6.25
CA GLU A 290 -6.43 -19.71 6.39
C GLU A 290 -6.64 -20.48 7.70
N ASN A 291 -6.95 -19.78 8.81
CA ASN A 291 -6.99 -20.39 10.13
C ASN A 291 -8.41 -20.62 10.65
N LEU A 292 -9.42 -19.94 10.10
CA LEU A 292 -10.82 -20.03 10.55
C LEU A 292 -11.78 -20.54 9.46
N GLY A 293 -11.34 -20.66 8.20
CA GLY A 293 -12.02 -21.47 7.19
C GLY A 293 -13.33 -20.92 6.64
N TYR A 294 -13.35 -19.65 6.24
CA TYR A 294 -14.53 -19.02 5.60
C TYR A 294 -14.17 -18.63 4.16
N ASN A 295 -14.67 -19.39 3.18
CA ASN A 295 -14.67 -19.07 1.75
C ASN A 295 -16.08 -18.66 1.30
#